data_AF-A0A2T2YJ44-F1
#
_entry.id   AF-A0A2T2YJ44-F1
#
_cell.length_a   1.000
_cell.length_b   1.000
_cell.length_c   1.000
_cell.angle_alpha   90.00
_cell.angle_beta   90.00
_cell.angle_gamma   90.00
#
_symmetry.space_group_name_H-M   'P 1'
#
loop_
_entity.id
_entity.type
_entity.pdbx_description
1 polymer ?
#
loop_
_entity_poly.entity_id
_entity_poly.type
_entity_poly.pdbx_seq_one_letter_code
_entity_poly.pdbx_strand_id
1 'polypeptide(L)'
;MTQQPKSQNQPLHSASFVKPIIVGAGIALLVISFFVFGVDEPHPEWGKFWIVRPLLITPLAGAIGGAFYAFLNYQSSRGFNKIGAILLSLVVYFIGLWLGIVLGLDGTMWN
;
A
#
# COMPACT_ATOMS: atom_id res chain seq x y z
N MET A 1 9.56 35.32 -42.06
CA MET A 1 9.93 34.09 -41.32
C MET A 1 9.70 34.34 -39.85
N THR A 2 8.61 33.85 -39.27
CA THR A 2 8.30 34.01 -37.85
C THR A 2 8.15 32.61 -37.25
N GLN A 3 9.12 32.20 -36.41
CA GLN A 3 9.03 30.94 -35.69
C GLN A 3 8.14 31.13 -34.46
N GLN A 4 7.06 30.34 -34.38
CA GLN A 4 6.23 30.25 -33.18
C GLN A 4 6.98 29.48 -32.08
N PRO A 5 6.90 29.89 -30.80
CA PRO A 5 7.44 29.10 -29.70
C PRO A 5 6.54 27.86 -29.53
N LYS A 6 7.10 26.70 -29.85
CA LYS A 6 6.46 25.40 -29.65
C LYS A 6 6.33 25.18 -28.15
N SER A 7 5.17 25.52 -27.58
CA SER A 7 4.81 25.23 -26.20
C SER A 7 5.03 23.74 -25.95
N GLN A 8 6.14 23.42 -25.26
CA GLN A 8 6.45 22.07 -24.82
C GLN A 8 5.47 21.68 -23.72
N ASN A 9 4.28 21.26 -24.14
CA ASN A 9 3.43 20.37 -23.36
C ASN A 9 4.10 18.99 -23.38
N GLN A 10 5.24 18.87 -22.68
CA GLN A 10 5.72 17.57 -22.26
C GLN A 10 4.71 17.13 -21.20
N PRO A 11 3.89 16.09 -21.41
CA PRO A 11 3.22 15.48 -20.28
C PRO A 11 4.35 15.03 -19.38
N LEU A 12 4.50 15.70 -18.23
CA LEU A 12 5.38 15.27 -17.16
C LEU A 12 5.14 13.77 -17.03
N HIS A 13 6.13 12.97 -17.42
CA HIS A 13 6.19 11.56 -17.11
C HIS A 13 6.46 11.49 -15.61
N SER A 14 5.51 11.98 -14.82
CA SER A 14 5.44 11.78 -13.39
C SER A 14 5.32 10.29 -13.24
N ALA A 15 6.44 9.64 -12.88
CA ALA A 15 6.42 8.31 -12.32
C ALA A 15 5.24 8.30 -11.34
N SER A 16 4.17 7.61 -11.71
CA SER A 16 2.87 7.84 -11.08
C SER A 16 2.89 7.20 -9.70
N PHE A 17 3.49 7.86 -8.71
CA PHE A 17 3.66 7.38 -7.34
C PHE A 17 2.33 6.97 -6.71
N VAL A 18 1.25 7.63 -7.14
CA VAL A 18 -0.12 7.38 -6.66
C VAL A 18 -0.65 6.00 -7.05
N LYS A 19 -0.28 5.46 -8.22
CA LYS A 19 -0.80 4.16 -8.69
C LYS A 19 -0.43 3.00 -7.75
N PRO A 20 0.85 2.75 -7.45
CA PRO A 20 1.23 1.66 -6.56
C PRO A 20 0.77 1.88 -5.11
N ILE A 21 0.61 3.13 -4.66
CA ILE A 21 0.03 3.45 -3.34
C ILE A 21 -1.44 2.99 -3.28
N ILE A 22 -2.25 3.36 -4.28
CA ILE A 22 -3.67 2.96 -4.33
C ILE A 22 -3.80 1.45 -4.49
N VAL A 23 -2.96 0.82 -5.34
CA VAL A 23 -2.98 -0.63 -5.52
C VAL A 23 -2.59 -1.34 -4.23
N GLY A 24 -1.54 -0.90 -3.54
CA GLY A 24 -1.12 -1.47 -2.25
C GLY A 24 -2.18 -1.30 -1.16
N ALA A 25 -2.78 -0.10 -1.06
CA ALA A 25 -3.89 0.15 -0.15
C ALA A 25 -5.10 -0.75 -0.46
N GLY A 26 -5.46 -0.87 -1.74
CA GLY A 26 -6.59 -1.69 -2.20
C GLY A 26 -6.39 -3.17 -1.93
N ILE A 27 -5.19 -3.72 -2.20
CA ILE A 27 -4.86 -5.11 -1.90
C ILE A 27 -4.95 -5.34 -0.38
N ALA A 28 -4.32 -4.48 0.42
CA ALA A 28 -4.37 -4.62 1.88
C ALA A 28 -5.80 -4.49 2.43
N LEU A 29 -6.63 -3.61 1.85
CA LEU A 29 -8.04 -3.47 2.19
C LEU A 29 -8.84 -4.73 1.85
N LEU A 30 -8.63 -5.33 0.68
CA LEU A 30 -9.29 -6.58 0.31
C LEU A 30 -8.89 -7.74 1.23
N VAL A 31 -7.59 -7.85 1.54
CA VAL A 31 -7.09 -8.89 2.45
C VAL A 31 -7.69 -8.71 3.83
N ILE A 32 -7.65 -7.51 4.42
CA ILE A 32 -8.20 -7.31 5.76
C ILE A 32 -9.73 -7.43 5.79
N SER A 33 -10.41 -7.02 4.73
CA SER A 33 -11.86 -7.21 4.60
C SER A 33 -12.21 -8.70 4.63
N PHE A 34 -11.44 -9.54 3.95
CA PHE A 34 -11.64 -10.99 4.01
C PHE A 34 -11.52 -11.54 5.44
N PHE A 35 -10.53 -11.09 6.21
CA PHE A 35 -10.38 -11.48 7.62
C PHE A 35 -11.53 -10.98 8.49
N VAL A 36 -11.91 -9.71 8.36
CA VAL A 36 -12.97 -9.09 9.17
C VAL A 36 -14.34 -9.70 8.87
N PHE A 37 -14.72 -9.79 7.59
CA PHE A 37 -16.03 -10.29 7.18
C PHE A 37 -16.14 -11.82 7.24
N GLY A 38 -15.03 -12.53 7.35
CA GLY A 38 -15.00 -13.97 7.59
C GLY A 38 -15.33 -14.39 9.03
N VAL A 39 -15.57 -13.44 9.94
CA VAL A 39 -15.98 -13.73 11.31
C VAL A 39 -17.50 -13.81 11.40
N ASP A 40 -18.02 -15.01 11.57
CA ASP A 40 -19.45 -15.25 11.74
C ASP A 40 -19.96 -14.83 13.14
N GLU A 41 -19.18 -15.08 14.19
CA GLU A 41 -19.51 -14.74 15.59
C GLU A 41 -18.40 -13.91 16.25
N PRO A 42 -18.50 -12.57 16.21
CA PRO A 42 -17.53 -11.72 16.89
C PRO A 42 -17.68 -11.83 18.40
N HIS A 43 -16.56 -12.01 19.11
CA HIS A 43 -16.58 -12.11 20.56
C HIS A 43 -17.02 -10.78 21.19
N PRO A 44 -17.86 -10.82 22.24
CA PRO A 44 -18.39 -9.62 22.89
C PRO A 44 -17.28 -8.76 23.55
N GLU A 45 -16.12 -9.35 23.87
CA GLU A 45 -14.95 -8.65 24.41
C GLU A 45 -14.27 -7.69 23.42
N TRP A 46 -14.46 -7.84 22.11
CA TRP A 46 -13.78 -7.02 21.11
C TRP A 46 -14.36 -5.60 20.98
N GLY A 47 -15.60 -5.40 21.45
CA GLY A 47 -16.30 -4.12 21.44
C GLY A 47 -16.85 -3.72 20.07
N LYS A 48 -17.83 -2.80 20.03
CA LYS A 48 -18.60 -2.47 18.81
C LYS A 48 -17.78 -1.97 17.61
N PHE A 49 -16.58 -1.43 17.84
CA PHE A 49 -15.73 -0.81 16.81
C PHE A 49 -14.49 -1.64 16.48
N TRP A 50 -14.46 -2.93 16.83
CA TRP A 50 -13.32 -3.82 16.59
C TRP A 50 -12.91 -3.88 15.11
N ILE A 51 -13.88 -3.76 14.21
CA ILE A 51 -13.69 -3.77 12.75
C ILE A 51 -12.99 -2.51 12.22
N VAL A 52 -13.13 -1.37 12.91
CA VAL A 52 -12.66 -0.07 12.40
C VAL A 52 -11.13 0.01 12.41
N ARG A 53 -10.50 -0.51 13.46
CA ARG A 53 -9.03 -0.55 13.60
C ARG A 53 -8.34 -1.28 12.43
N PRO A 54 -8.67 -2.54 12.11
CA PRO A 54 -8.04 -3.25 11.01
C PRO A 54 -8.33 -2.61 9.65
N LEU A 55 -9.54 -2.11 9.43
CA LEU A 55 -9.92 -1.47 8.17
C LEU A 55 -9.22 -0.13 7.90
N LEU A 56 -8.63 0.49 8.92
CA LEU A 56 -7.83 1.71 8.79
C LEU A 56 -6.33 1.41 8.78
N ILE A 57 -5.85 0.64 9.76
CA ILE A 57 -4.41 0.41 9.96
C ILE A 57 -3.85 -0.46 8.83
N THR A 58 -4.54 -1.53 8.42
CA THR A 58 -4.02 -2.44 7.41
C THR A 58 -3.92 -1.80 6.02
N PRO A 59 -4.94 -1.07 5.52
CA PRO A 59 -4.81 -0.35 4.24
C PRO A 59 -3.77 0.76 4.28
N LEU A 60 -3.60 1.43 5.43
CA LEU A 60 -2.54 2.42 5.60
C LEU A 60 -1.14 1.80 5.52
N ALA A 61 -0.94 0.64 6.15
CA ALA A 61 0.29 -0.12 6.03
C ALA A 61 0.54 -0.58 4.58
N GLY A 62 -0.49 -1.06 3.89
CA GLY A 62 -0.43 -1.40 2.46
C GLY A 62 -0.11 -0.20 1.56
N ALA A 63 -0.68 0.98 1.85
CA ALA A 63 -0.40 2.23 1.16
C ALA A 63 1.08 2.63 1.32
N ILE A 64 1.63 2.50 2.53
CA ILE A 64 3.05 2.78 2.82
C ILE A 64 3.95 1.80 2.06
N GLY A 65 3.61 0.51 2.01
CA GLY A 65 4.34 -0.47 1.21
C GLY A 65 4.31 -0.16 -0.29
N GLY A 66 3.15 0.28 -0.82
CA GLY A 66 3.01 0.75 -2.19
C GLY A 66 3.80 2.04 -2.47
N ALA A 67 3.89 2.95 -1.51
CA ALA A 67 4.71 4.16 -1.59
C ALA A 67 6.21 3.80 -1.62
N PHE A 68 6.62 2.83 -0.80
CA PHE A 68 8.00 2.33 -0.76
C PHE A 68 8.40 1.70 -2.10
N TYR A 69 7.51 0.92 -2.71
CA TYR A 69 7.70 0.40 -4.07
C TYR A 69 7.88 1.53 -5.09
N ALA A 70 7.03 2.56 -5.03
CA ALA A 70 7.12 3.70 -5.94
C ALA A 70 8.46 4.44 -5.81
N PHE A 71 8.91 4.63 -4.57
CA PHE A 71 10.19 5.25 -4.25
C PHE A 71 11.37 4.42 -4.77
N LEU A 72 11.37 3.11 -4.52
CA LEU A 72 12.42 2.21 -5.02
C LEU A 72 12.41 2.10 -6.55
N ASN A 73 11.25 2.12 -7.19
CA ASN A 73 11.15 2.15 -8.65
C ASN A 73 11.70 3.47 -9.23
N TYR A 74 11.45 4.60 -8.57
CA TYR A 74 12.08 5.87 -8.92
C TYR A 74 13.61 5.80 -8.75
N GLN A 75 14.10 5.23 -7.64
CA GLN A 75 15.54 5.08 -7.43
C GLN A 75 16.20 4.13 -8.46
N SER A 76 15.48 3.10 -8.90
CA SER A 76 15.93 2.19 -9.97
C SER A 76 16.13 2.89 -11.31
N SER A 77 15.31 3.88 -11.64
CA SER A 77 15.52 4.69 -12.86
C SER A 77 16.85 5.48 -12.86
N ARG A 78 17.51 5.59 -11.69
CA ARG A 78 18.76 6.33 -11.48
C ARG A 78 20.01 5.45 -11.41
N GLY A 79 19.90 4.16 -11.75
CA GLY A 79 21.02 3.21 -11.79
C GLY A 79 20.96 2.10 -10.74
N PHE A 80 19.89 2.02 -9.95
CA PHE A 80 19.69 0.92 -9.00
C PHE A 80 19.10 -0.30 -9.72
N ASN A 81 19.59 -1.51 -9.38
CA ASN A 81 19.13 -2.76 -9.97
C ASN A 81 17.60 -2.92 -9.81
N LYS A 82 16.88 -2.85 -10.93
CA LYS A 82 15.42 -2.88 -10.97
C LYS A 82 14.83 -4.13 -10.33
N ILE A 83 15.49 -5.28 -10.56
CA ILE A 83 15.09 -6.57 -9.99
C ILE A 83 15.24 -6.56 -8.47
N GLY A 84 16.36 -6.05 -7.95
CA GLY A 84 16.60 -5.92 -6.51
C GLY A 84 15.60 -4.97 -5.84
N ALA A 85 15.30 -3.84 -6.49
CA ALA A 85 14.29 -2.89 -6.03
C ALA A 85 12.89 -3.53 -5.93
N ILE A 86 12.48 -4.29 -6.95
CA ILE A 86 11.17 -4.97 -6.96
C ILE A 86 11.11 -6.05 -5.86
N LEU A 87 12.12 -6.91 -5.75
CA LEU A 87 12.18 -7.96 -4.73
C LEU A 87 12.16 -7.38 -3.32
N LEU A 88 12.99 -6.37 -3.06
CA LEU A 88 13.03 -5.71 -1.76
C LEU A 88 11.70 -5.06 -1.42
N SER A 89 11.08 -4.38 -2.40
CA SER A 89 9.74 -3.79 -2.21
C SER A 89 8.68 -4.84 -1.90
N LEU A 90 8.74 -6.01 -2.56
CA LEU A 90 7.84 -7.13 -2.32
C LEU A 90 7.97 -7.64 -0.88
N VAL A 91 9.20 -7.84 -0.41
CA VAL A 91 9.49 -8.29 0.96
C VAL A 91 8.98 -7.26 1.98
N VAL A 92 9.31 -5.97 1.79
CA VAL A 92 8.85 -4.89 2.68
C VAL A 92 7.33 -4.78 2.64
N TYR A 93 6.70 -4.96 1.48
CA TYR A 93 5.25 -4.95 1.35
C TYR A 93 4.59 -6.11 2.10
N PHE A 94 5.13 -7.33 1.96
CA PHE A 94 4.63 -8.49 2.70
C PHE A 94 4.77 -8.32 4.22
N ILE A 95 5.93 -7.86 4.68
CA ILE A 95 6.17 -7.61 6.11
C ILE A 95 5.25 -6.49 6.62
N GLY A 96 5.14 -5.39 5.87
CA GLY A 96 4.28 -4.25 6.23
C GLY A 96 2.80 -4.62 6.25
N LEU A 97 2.34 -5.41 5.29
CA LEU A 97 0.97 -5.91 5.23
C LEU A 97 0.70 -6.87 6.40
N TRP A 98 1.62 -7.80 6.69
CA TRP A 98 1.51 -8.70 7.83
C TRP A 98 1.47 -7.94 9.16
N LEU A 99 2.38 -6.99 9.37
CA LEU A 99 2.36 -6.12 10.55
C LEU A 99 1.07 -5.29 10.63
N GLY A 100 0.57 -4.80 9.50
CA GLY A 100 -0.69 -4.07 9.43
C GLY A 100 -1.90 -4.93 9.80
N ILE A 101 -1.88 -6.22 9.46
CA ILE A 101 -2.90 -7.17 9.89
C ILE A 101 -2.77 -7.45 11.39
N VAL A 102 -1.55 -7.73 11.87
CA VAL A 102 -1.28 -8.01 13.30
C VAL A 102 -1.69 -6.83 14.17
N LEU A 103 -1.25 -5.60 13.86
CA LEU A 103 -1.68 -4.40 14.58
C LEU A 103 -3.17 -4.09 14.38
N GLY A 104 -3.71 -4.39 13.21
CA GLY A 104 -5.12 -4.17 12.92
C GLY A 104 -6.03 -5.07 13.75
N LEU A 105 -5.61 -6.32 13.95
CA LEU A 105 -6.34 -7.35 14.69
C LEU A 105 -5.86 -7.50 16.14
N ASP A 106 -4.94 -6.66 16.59
CA ASP A 106 -4.43 -6.63 17.96
C ASP A 106 -5.59 -6.41 18.96
N GLY A 107 -5.71 -7.34 19.91
CA GLY A 107 -6.81 -7.38 20.87
C GLY A 107 -8.12 -8.00 20.34
N THR A 108 -8.08 -8.62 19.16
CA THR A 108 -9.21 -9.39 18.60
C THR A 108 -8.80 -10.85 18.31
N MET A 109 -8.50 -11.16 17.05
CA MET A 109 -8.03 -12.47 16.58
C MET A 109 -6.53 -12.69 16.82
N TRP A 110 -5.81 -11.66 17.24
CA TRP A 110 -4.38 -11.72 17.54
C TRP A 110 -4.14 -11.26 18.99
N ASN A 111 -3.45 -12.10 19.78
CA ASN A 111 -3.05 -11.86 21.17
C ASN A 111 -1.52 -11.95 21.28
#